data_AF-A0A2H0BW73-F1
#
_entry.id   AF-A0A2H0BW73-F1
#
_cell.length_a   1.000
_cell.length_b   1.000
_cell.length_c   1.000
_cell.angle_alpha   90.00
_cell.angle_beta   90.00
_cell.angle_gamma   90.00
#
_symmetry.space_group_name_H-M   'P 1'
#
loop_
_entity.id
_entity.type
_entity.pdbx_description
1 polymer ?
#
loop_
_entity_poly.entity_id
_entity_poly.type
_entity_poly.pdbx_seq_one_letter_code
_entity_poly.pdbx_strand_id
1 'polypeptide(L)' 'MKIQDIGFIAVLLVVLVMRKPRLCVVVGLACFGLSIPLFATWTFFTAQRLTYYAGAFILHAVLLQLFISTPRK' A
#
# COMPACT_ATOMS: atom_id res chain seq x y z
N MET A 1 6.79 -9.43 15.63
CA MET A 1 6.09 -9.08 14.37
C MET A 1 4.93 -10.03 14.22
N LYS A 2 3.70 -9.53 14.05
CA LYS A 2 2.57 -10.44 13.83
C LYS A 2 2.75 -11.02 12.43
N ILE A 3 2.26 -12.25 12.21
CA ILE A 3 2.28 -12.91 10.89
C ILE A 3 1.68 -12.01 9.79
N GLN A 4 0.76 -11.11 10.19
CA GLN A 4 0.16 -10.06 9.36
C GLN A 4 1.19 -9.10 8.75
N ASP A 5 2.21 -8.67 9.50
CA ASP A 5 3.25 -7.76 8.99
C ASP A 5 4.10 -8.41 7.89
N ILE A 6 4.31 -9.72 7.98
CA ILE A 6 5.12 -10.49 7.03
C ILE A 6 4.40 -10.61 5.69
N GLY A 7 3.08 -10.89 5.72
CA GLY A 7 2.25 -10.92 4.52
C GLY A 7 2.24 -9.57 3.79
N PHE A 8 2.16 -8.46 4.54
CA PHE A 8 2.20 -7.12 3.95
C PHE A 8 3.56 -6.72 3.38
N ILE A 9 4.66 -7.08 4.06
CA ILE A 9 6.02 -6.87 3.53
C ILE A 9 6.22 -7.64 2.23
N ALA A 10 5.72 -8.87 2.15
CA ALA A 10 5.79 -9.68 0.93
C ALA A 10 5.01 -9.01 -0.22
N VAL A 11 3.80 -8.51 0.02
CA VAL A 11 3.01 -7.76 -0.97
C VAL A 11 3.75 -6.47 -1.39
N LEU A 12 4.35 -5.77 -0.44
CA LEU A 12 5.13 -4.55 -0.72
C LEU A 12 6.34 -4.84 -1.61
N LEU A 13 7.05 -5.94 -1.36
CA LEU A 13 8.15 -6.43 -2.19
C LEU A 13 7.68 -6.79 -3.60
N VAL A 14 6.56 -7.52 -3.73
CA VAL A 14 6.00 -7.89 -5.04
C VAL A 14 5.62 -6.64 -5.85
N VAL A 15 4.95 -5.68 -5.21
CA VAL A 15 4.53 -4.43 -5.87
C VAL A 15 5.74 -3.57 -6.26
N LEU A 16 6.78 -3.50 -5.42
CA LEU A 16 8.05 -2.84 -5.73
C LEU A 16 8.74 -3.45 -6.96
N VAL A 17 8.75 -4.79 -7.07
CA VAL A 17 9.33 -5.50 -8.22
C VAL A 17 8.51 -5.26 -9.49
N MET A 18 7.18 -5.21 -9.40
CA MET A 18 6.32 -5.04 -10.56
C MET A 18 6.38 -3.64 -11.19
N ARG A 19 6.79 -2.59 -10.45
CA ARG A 19 6.92 -1.19 -10.93
C ARG A 19 5.71 -0.64 -11.70
N LYS A 20 4.51 -1.22 -11.52
CA LYS A 20 3.29 -0.75 -12.20
C LYS A 20 2.54 0.22 -11.28
N PRO A 21 2.42 1.51 -11.62
CA PRO A 21 1.80 2.51 -10.74
C PRO A 21 0.32 2.19 -10.48
N ARG A 22 -0.41 1.67 -11.48
CA ARG A 22 -1.82 1.27 -11.32
C ARG A 22 -2.01 0.18 -10.26
N LEU A 23 -1.10 -0.80 -10.19
CA LEU A 23 -1.16 -1.86 -9.18
C LEU A 23 -0.89 -1.31 -7.78
N CYS A 24 0.07 -0.39 -7.65
CA CYS A 24 0.37 0.27 -6.37
C CYS A 24 -0.87 1.01 -5.83
N VAL A 25 -1.60 1.72 -6.70
CA VAL A 25 -2.84 2.42 -6.32
C VAL A 25 -3.93 1.45 -5.89
N VAL A 26 -4.19 0.39 -6.66
CA VAL A 26 -5.23 -0.61 -6.34
C VAL A 26 -4.92 -1.30 -5.01
N VAL A 27 -3.67 -1.71 -4.79
CA VAL A 27 -3.25 -2.35 -3.54
C VAL A 27 -3.34 -1.37 -2.36
N GLY A 28 -2.95 -0.10 -2.54
CA GLY A 28 -3.08 0.94 -1.53
C GLY A 28 -4.56 1.19 -1.14
N LEU A 29 -5.45 1.28 -2.14
CA LEU A 29 -6.90 1.40 -1.92
C LEU A 29 -7.49 0.19 -1.22
N ALA A 30 -7.07 -1.03 -1.59
CA ALA A 30 -7.49 -2.25 -0.89
C ALA A 30 -7.04 -2.23 0.58
N CYS A 31 -5.83 -1.75 0.87
CA CYS A 31 -5.35 -1.58 2.25
C CYS A 31 -6.19 -0.57 3.04
N PHE A 32 -6.55 0.57 2.45
CA PHE A 32 -7.48 1.51 3.10
C PHE A 32 -8.88 0.91 3.29
N GLY A 33 -9.40 0.22 2.27
CA GLY A 33 -10.70 -0.44 2.34
C GLY A 33 -10.75 -1.49 3.45
N LEU A 34 -9.66 -2.24 3.64
CA LEU A 34 -9.51 -3.20 4.73
C LEU A 34 -9.23 -2.53 6.09
N SER A 35 -8.64 -1.33 6.14
CA SER A 35 -8.39 -0.67 7.43
C SER A 35 -9.68 -0.20 8.09
N ILE A 36 -10.68 0.21 7.30
CA ILE A 36 -12.01 0.64 7.77
C ILE A 36 -12.69 -0.42 8.66
N PRO A 37 -12.92 -1.68 8.22
CA PRO A 37 -13.54 -2.70 9.07
C PRO A 37 -12.66 -3.06 10.26
N LEU A 38 -11.32 -3.01 10.14
CA LEU A 38 -10.44 -3.25 11.28
C LEU A 38 -10.53 -2.15 12.36
N PHE A 39 -10.76 -0.90 11.96
CA PHE A 39 -11.11 0.17 12.91
C PHE A 39 -12.48 -0.08 13.54
N ALA A 40 -13.47 -0.55 12.77
CA ALA A 40 -14.79 -0.89 13.28
C ALA A 40 -14.76 -2.04 14.29
N THR A 41 -13.85 -3.02 14.15
CA THR A 41 -13.66 -4.11 15.11
C THR A 41 -12.70 -3.75 16.25
N TRP A 42 -12.38 -2.46 16.46
CA TRP A 42 -11.50 -1.95 17.53
C TRP A 42 -10.08 -2.55 17.49
N THR A 43 -9.65 -3.05 16.34
CA THR A 43 -8.29 -3.61 16.13
C THR A 43 -7.30 -2.52 15.71
N PHE A 44 -7.19 -1.47 16.53
CA PHE A 44 -6.44 -0.25 16.21
C PHE A 44 -4.98 -0.49 15.80
N PHE A 45 -4.29 -1.43 16.45
CA PHE A 45 -2.87 -1.67 16.18
C PHE A 45 -2.63 -2.20 14.75
N THR A 46 -3.51 -3.07 14.25
CA THR A 46 -3.41 -3.59 12.89
C THR A 46 -3.99 -2.59 11.89
N ALA A 47 -5.09 -1.93 12.23
CA ALA A 47 -5.72 -0.91 11.39
C ALA A 47 -4.77 0.27 11.08
N GLN A 48 -4.10 0.80 12.11
CA GLN A 48 -3.16 1.91 11.96
C GLN A 48 -1.95 1.54 11.08
N ARG A 49 -1.38 0.35 11.26
CA ARG A 49 -0.30 -0.15 10.40
C ARG A 49 -0.75 -0.27 8.95
N LEU A 50 -1.96 -0.79 8.73
CA LEU A 50 -2.52 -0.94 7.40
C LEU A 50 -2.72 0.40 6.69
N THR A 51 -3.11 1.44 7.43
CA THR A 51 -3.18 2.83 6.95
C THR A 51 -1.80 3.36 6.57
N TYR A 52 -0.75 3.13 7.38
CA TYR A 52 0.63 3.52 7.02
C TYR A 52 1.11 2.80 5.76
N TYR A 53 0.81 1.51 5.61
CA TYR A 53 1.16 0.73 4.42
C TYR A 53 0.40 1.21 3.18
N ALA A 54 -0.90 1.48 3.30
CA ALA A 54 -1.69 2.08 2.22
C ALA A 54 -1.08 3.41 1.74
N GLY A 55 -0.69 4.27 2.69
CA GLY A 55 0.02 5.52 2.41
C GLY A 55 1.34 5.29 1.67
N ALA A 56 2.14 4.30 2.10
CA ALA A 56 3.40 3.95 1.44
C ALA A 56 3.19 3.47 0.00
N PHE A 57 2.17 2.65 -0.27
CA PHE A 57 1.84 2.20 -1.62
C PHE A 57 1.41 3.33 -2.54
N ILE A 58 0.56 4.23 -2.06
CA ILE A 58 0.11 5.40 -2.83
C ILE A 58 1.29 6.33 -3.10
N LEU A 59 2.11 6.63 -2.09
CA LEU A 59 3.30 7.46 -2.23
C LEU A 59 4.26 6.85 -3.26
N HIS A 60 4.51 5.54 -3.18
CA HIS A 60 5.33 4.84 -4.16
C HIS A 60 4.75 4.91 -5.58
N ALA A 61 3.42 4.78 -5.73
CA ALA A 61 2.76 4.94 -7.02
C ALA A 61 3.00 6.33 -7.63
N VAL A 62 2.89 7.37 -6.80
CA VAL A 62 3.13 8.76 -7.20
C VAL A 62 4.60 8.96 -7.61
N LEU A 63 5.56 8.43 -6.84
CA LEU A 63 6.98 8.50 -7.20
C LEU A 63 7.26 7.79 -8.53
N LEU A 64 6.72 6.58 -8.73
CA LEU A 64 6.85 5.88 -10.01
C LEU A 64 6.26 6.72 -11.16
N GLN A 65 5.10 7.32 -10.95
CA GLN A 65 4.46 8.12 -11.98
C GLN A 65 5.26 9.38 -12.31
N LEU A 66 5.79 10.07 -11.29
CA LEU A 66 6.59 11.27 -11.43
C LEU A 66 7.94 10.99 -12.13
N PHE A 67 8.66 9.96 -11.70
CA PHE A 67 10.03 9.70 -12.13
C PHE A 67 10.16 8.76 -13.35
N ILE A 68 9.23 7.83 -13.54
CA ILE A 68 9.32 6.80 -14.60
C ILE A 68 8.31 7.01 -15.72
N SER A 69 7.10 7.49 -15.42
CA SER A 69 6.01 7.57 -16.41
C SER A 69 5.67 8.98 -16.90
N THR A 70 6.45 10.01 -16.59
CA THR A 70 6.28 11.32 -17.22
C THR A 70 7.06 11.35 -18.54
N PRO A 71 6.44 11.16 -19.72
CA PRO A 71 7.00 11.79 -20.91
C PRO A 71 6.93 13.29 -20.65
N ARG A 72 8.07 13.96 -20.48
CA ARG A 72 8.13 15.41 -20.57
C ARG A 72 7.55 15.76 -21.95
N LYS A 73 6.33 16.29 -21.97
CA LYS A 73 5.83 17.05 -23.11
C LYS A 73 6.48 18.42 -23.09
#